data_AF-A0A433ICW9-F1
#
_entry.id   AF-A0A433ICW9-F1
#
_cell.length_a   1.000
_cell.length_b   1.000
_cell.length_c   1.000
_cell.angle_alpha   90.00
_cell.angle_beta   90.00
_cell.angle_gamma   90.00
#
_symmetry.space_group_name_H-M   'P 1'
#
loop_
_entity.id
_entity.type
_entity.pdbx_description
1 polymer ?
#
loop_
_entity_poly.entity_id
_entity_poly.type
_entity_poly.pdbx_seq_one_letter_code
_entity_poly.pdbx_strand_id
1 'polypeptide(L)' 'MRNSAVIVIREVPGEICDTCGEAYHSEEVTSSLLKKAEQAYCAEIDVEVRHYQEAT' A
#
# COMPACT_ATOMS: atom_id res chain seq x y z
N MET A 1 -19.86 12.38 -9.30
CA MET A 1 -19.17 11.56 -8.28
C MET A 1 -17.70 11.52 -8.69
N ARG A 2 -16.76 11.91 -7.83
CA ARG A 2 -15.33 11.75 -8.15
C ARG A 2 -15.03 10.25 -7.99
N ASN A 3 -14.52 9.58 -9.02
CA ASN A 3 -14.09 8.18 -8.96
C ASN A 3 -13.27 7.95 -7.68
N SER A 4 -13.89 7.39 -6.66
CA SER A 4 -13.26 7.10 -5.38
C SER A 4 -12.80 5.66 -5.42
N ALA A 5 -11.50 5.44 -5.64
CA ALA A 5 -10.90 4.12 -5.53
C ALA A 5 -10.55 3.82 -4.06
N VAL A 6 -10.79 2.59 -3.62
CA VAL A 6 -10.34 2.10 -2.32
C VAL A 6 -9.21 1.11 -2.58
N ILE A 7 -8.01 1.46 -2.14
CA ILE A 7 -6.80 0.66 -2.33
C ILE A 7 -6.36 0.13 -0.97
N VAL A 8 -6.27 -1.19 -0.83
CA VAL A 8 -5.83 -1.85 0.41
C VAL A 8 -4.49 -2.53 0.16
N ILE A 9 -3.45 -2.05 0.82
CA ILE A 9 -2.10 -2.63 0.80
C ILE A 9 -1.82 -3.19 2.20
N ARG A 10 -1.42 -4.46 2.28
CA ARG A 10 -1.21 -5.17 3.54
C ARG A 10 0.26 -5.49 3.75
N GLU A 11 0.62 -5.82 4.98
CA GLU A 11 1.97 -6.25 5.38
C GLU A 11 3.05 -5.24 4.96
N VAL A 12 2.72 -3.95 5.10
CA VAL A 12 3.63 -2.86 4.77
C VAL A 12 4.75 -2.82 5.80
N PRO A 13 6.03 -2.93 5.39
CA PRO A 13 7.16 -2.82 6.31
C PRO A 13 7.17 -1.47 7.01
N GLY A 14 7.34 -1.46 8.33
CA GLY A 14 7.40 -0.24 9.13
C GLY A 14 7.75 -0.53 10.58
N GLU A 15 8.23 0.49 11.26
CA GLU A 15 8.46 0.45 12.70
C GLU A 15 7.19 0.90 13.41
N ILE A 16 6.76 0.15 14.41
CA ILE A 16 5.58 0.49 15.20
C ILE A 16 6.03 1.19 16.48
N CYS A 17 5.41 2.33 16.79
CA CYS A 17 5.62 2.98 18.07
C CYS A 17 5.02 2.15 19.21
N ASP A 18 5.84 1.73 20.17
CA ASP A 18 5.39 0.95 21.33
C ASP A 18 4.42 1.71 22.25
N THR A 19 4.36 3.04 22.15
CA THR A 19 3.52 3.88 23.03
C THR A 19 2.18 4.25 22.41
N CYS A 20 2.14 4.65 21.12
CA CYS A 20 0.91 5.09 20.46
C CYS A 20 0.39 4.12 19.39
N GLY A 21 1.20 3.15 18.95
CA GLY A 21 0.84 2.20 17.90
C GLY A 21 0.87 2.76 16.48
N GLU A 22 1.37 3.97 16.29
CA GLU A 22 1.57 4.55 14.95
C GLU A 22 2.65 3.78 14.20
N ALA A 23 2.42 3.53 12.91
CA ALA A 23 3.40 2.94 12.01
C ALA A 23 4.21 4.04 11.32
N TYR A 24 5.53 3.94 11.41
CA TYR A 24 6.47 4.77 10.66
C TYR A 24 7.05 3.95 9.51
N HIS A 25 6.97 4.52 8.30
CA HIS A 25 7.51 3.91 7.08
C HIS A 25 8.71 4.73 6.60
N SER A 26 9.72 4.05 6.05
CA SER A 26 10.83 4.75 5.40
C SER A 26 10.35 5.50 4.16
N GLU A 27 11.14 6.47 3.70
CA GLU A 27 10.89 7.19 2.45
C GLU A 27 10.79 6.23 1.25
N GLU A 28 11.66 5.21 1.22
CA GLU A 28 11.67 4.19 0.18
C GLU A 28 10.35 3.39 0.15
N VAL A 29 9.89 2.91 1.31
CA VAL A 29 8.63 2.18 1.43
C VAL A 29 7.47 3.07 1.01
N THR A 30 7.42 4.30 1.52
CA THR A 30 6.35 5.27 1.20
C THR A 30 6.30 5.57 -0.30
N SER A 31 7.45 5.79 -0.94
CA SER A 31 7.54 6.03 -2.38
C SER A 31 7.03 4.83 -3.20
N SER A 32 7.36 3.61 -2.76
CA SER A 32 6.88 2.37 -3.39
C SER A 32 5.37 2.20 -3.26
N LEU A 33 4.79 2.50 -2.09
CA LEU A 33 3.34 2.45 -1.85
C LEU A 33 2.58 3.43 -2.75
N LEU A 34 3.04 4.69 -2.81
CA LEU A 34 2.42 5.73 -3.62
C LEU A 34 2.43 5.35 -5.10
N LYS A 35 3.55 4.83 -5.61
CA LYS A 35 3.64 4.36 -7.00
C LYS A 35 2.66 3.22 -7.29
N LYS A 36 2.54 2.25 -6.38
CA LYS A 36 1.58 1.14 -6.53
C LYS A 36 0.13 1.62 -6.50
N ALA A 37 -0.19 2.56 -5.61
CA ALA A 37 -1.53 3.13 -5.51
C ALA A 37 -1.91 3.91 -6.78
N GLU A 38 -1.00 4.74 -7.30
CA GLU A 38 -1.20 5.48 -8.55
C GLU A 38 -1.42 4.54 -9.73
N GLN A 39 -0.64 3.46 -9.82
CA GLN A 39 -0.79 2.44 -10.87
C GLN A 39 -2.15 1.74 -10.79
N ALA A 40 -2.60 1.36 -9.59
CA ALA A 40 -3.91 0.73 -9.40
C ALA A 40 -5.06 1.70 -9.73
N TYR A 41 -4.94 2.97 -9.35
CA TYR A 41 -5.93 4.01 -9.67
C TYR A 41 -6.02 4.25 -11.19
N CYS A 42 -4.87 4.42 -11.87
CA CYS A 42 -4.80 4.65 -13.31
C CYS A 42 -5.34 3.49 -14.15
N ALA A 43 -5.33 2.27 -13.61
CA ALA A 43 -5.81 1.09 -14.33
C ALA A 43 -7.34 0.99 -14.40
N GLU A 44 -8.09 1.92 -13.78
CA GLU A 44 -9.56 1.92 -13.69
C GLU A 44 -10.12 0.58 -13.16
N ILE A 45 -9.36 -0.08 -12.28
CA ILE A 45 -9.71 -1.38 -11.72
C ILE A 45 -10.65 -1.19 -10.53
N ASP A 46 -11.82 -1.84 -10.55
CA ASP A 46 -12.75 -1.84 -9.41
C ASP A 46 -12.20 -2.63 -8.20
N VAL A 47 -11.52 -3.77 -8.42
CA VAL A 47 -10.84 -4.57 -7.38
C VAL A 47 -9.65 -5.35 -7.95
N GLU A 48 -8.46 -5.23 -7.34
CA GLU A 48 -7.26 -6.04 -7.64
C GLU A 48 -6.79 -6.79 -6.38
N VAL A 49 -6.66 -8.11 -6.45
CA VAL A 49 -6.11 -8.95 -5.37
C VAL A 49 -4.88 -9.67 -5.88
N ARG A 50 -3.73 -9.44 -5.24
CA ARG A 50 -2.46 -10.08 -5.59
C ARG A 50 -1.92 -10.84 -4.39
N HIS A 51 -1.63 -12.12 -4.59
CA HIS A 51 -0.86 -12.91 -3.65
C HIS A 51 0.61 -12.90 -4.09
N TYR A 52 1.48 -12.39 -3.24
CA TYR A 52 2.92 -12.50 -3.44
C TYR A 52 3.41 -13.71 -2.66
N GLN A 53 4.06 -14.65 -3.34
CA GLN A 53 4.76 -15.74 -2.67
C GLN A 53 6.18 -15.27 -2.34
N GLU A 54 6.71 -15.67 -1.19
CA GLU A 54 8.12 -15.47 -0.86
C GLU A 54 8.99 -16.19 -1.90
N ALA A 55 9.97 -15.47 -2.46
CA ALA A 55 10.95 -16.08 -3.35
C ALA A 55 11.82 -17.03 -2.52
N THR A 56 11.75 -18.33 -2.83
CA THR A 56 12.61 -19.38 -2.28
C THR A 56 14.02 -19.28 -2.85
#